data_AF-A0A1Q5LTP2-F1
#
_entry.id   AF-A0A1Q5LTP2-F1
#
_cell.length_a   1.000
_cell.length_b   1.000
_cell.length_c   1.000
_cell.angle_alpha   90.00
_cell.angle_beta   90.00
_cell.angle_gamma   90.00
#
_symmetry.space_group_name_H-M   'P 1'
#
loop_
_entity.id
_entity.type
_entity.pdbx_description
1 polymer ?
#
loop_
_entity_poly.entity_id
_entity_poly.type
_entity_poly.pdbx_seq_one_letter_code
_entity_poly.pdbx_strand_id
1 'polypeptide(L)'
;MARDYDSQLLESVGVRRRRMRDALLFGAQRARRTADERLGKVFAGIAITAVLCAGCVGWSFLQHTLDKQKAEQQKQQRQAQQYEDPAHSPPPTAPPSSGSAR
;
A
#
# COMPACT_ATOMS: atom_id res chain seq x y z
N MET A 1 46.57 19.39 -36.60
CA MET A 1 45.85 20.00 -37.74
C MET A 1 44.33 19.75 -37.68
N ALA A 2 43.81 18.53 -37.94
CA ALA A 2 42.35 18.30 -37.89
C ALA A 2 41.75 18.33 -36.46
N ARG A 3 42.53 17.90 -35.46
CA ARG A 3 42.11 17.82 -34.06
C ARG A 3 41.93 19.21 -33.41
N ASP A 4 42.68 20.20 -33.86
CA ASP A 4 42.62 21.58 -33.38
C ASP A 4 41.35 22.30 -33.88
N TYR A 5 40.89 21.91 -35.08
CA TYR A 5 39.63 22.37 -35.68
C TYR A 5 38.42 21.83 -34.92
N ASP A 6 38.44 20.54 -34.54
CA ASP A 6 37.39 19.93 -33.72
C ASP A 6 37.36 20.53 -32.31
N SER A 7 38.53 20.83 -31.75
CA SER A 7 38.63 21.50 -30.44
C SER A 7 38.03 22.92 -30.47
N GLN A 8 38.28 23.69 -31.54
CA GLN A 8 37.67 25.00 -31.75
C GLN A 8 36.15 24.93 -32.01
N LEU A 9 35.69 23.88 -32.69
CA LEU A 9 34.26 23.60 -32.89
C LEU A 9 33.57 23.24 -31.57
N LEU A 10 34.21 22.41 -30.74
CA LEU A 10 33.67 22.02 -29.44
C LEU A 10 33.65 23.19 -28.46
N GLU A 11 34.67 24.06 -28.43
CA GLU A 11 34.64 25.28 -27.61
C GLU A 11 33.54 26.24 -28.06
N SER A 12 33.41 26.49 -29.36
CA SER A 12 32.40 27.44 -29.88
C SER A 12 30.96 26.94 -29.69
N VAL A 13 30.69 25.65 -29.91
CA VAL A 13 29.38 25.03 -29.64
C VAL A 13 29.10 24.98 -28.14
N GLY A 14 30.13 24.70 -27.33
CA GLY A 14 30.05 24.71 -25.86
C GLY A 14 29.59 26.06 -25.33
N VAL A 15 30.18 27.16 -25.81
CA VAL A 15 29.80 28.53 -25.43
C VAL A 15 28.38 28.87 -25.89
N ARG A 16 27.99 28.49 -27.12
CA ARG A 16 26.63 28.73 -27.61
C ARG A 16 25.58 27.98 -26.80
N ARG A 17 25.84 26.70 -26.49
CA ARG A 17 24.97 25.89 -25.62
C ARG A 17 24.88 26.50 -24.24
N ARG A 18 26.02 26.91 -23.67
CA ARG A 18 26.07 27.50 -22.32
C ARG A 18 25.34 28.84 -22.26
N ARG A 19 25.48 29.71 -23.26
CA ARG A 19 24.72 30.97 -23.37
C ARG A 19 23.23 30.74 -23.57
N MET A 20 22.82 29.76 -24.38
CA MET A 20 21.40 29.39 -24.50
C MET A 20 20.86 28.83 -23.19
N ARG A 21 21.66 28.01 -22.48
CA ARG A 21 21.30 27.47 -21.17
C ARG A 21 21.21 28.57 -20.12
N ASP A 22 22.15 29.52 -20.13
CA ASP A 22 22.12 30.66 -19.22
C ASP A 22 20.95 31.58 -19.55
N ALA A 23 20.62 31.84 -20.81
CA ALA A 23 19.42 32.62 -21.20
C ALA A 23 18.11 31.92 -20.79
N LEU A 24 18.03 30.59 -20.98
CA LEU A 24 16.93 29.79 -20.45
C LEU A 24 16.91 29.78 -18.92
N LEU A 25 18.08 29.79 -18.26
CA LEU A 25 18.21 29.85 -16.80
C LEU A 25 17.92 31.24 -16.24
N PHE A 26 18.15 32.33 -16.97
CA PHE A 26 17.81 33.71 -16.62
C PHE A 26 16.32 33.99 -16.84
N GLY A 27 15.73 33.51 -17.94
CA GLY A 27 14.28 33.43 -18.12
C GLY A 27 13.64 32.52 -17.06
N ALA A 28 14.32 31.42 -16.75
CA ALA A 28 14.00 30.56 -15.63
C ALA A 28 14.49 31.09 -14.28
N GLN A 29 15.06 32.29 -14.15
CA GLN A 29 15.42 32.84 -12.83
C GLN A 29 14.19 33.45 -12.18
N ARG A 30 13.33 34.05 -13.01
CA ARG A 30 11.94 34.39 -12.65
C ARG A 30 11.07 33.13 -12.53
N ALA A 31 11.30 32.14 -13.39
CA ALA A 31 10.66 30.83 -13.24
C ALA A 31 11.22 29.99 -12.09
N ARG A 32 12.41 30.28 -11.54
CA ARG A 32 13.08 29.50 -10.48
C ARG A 32 12.37 29.72 -9.16
N ARG A 33 11.99 30.97 -8.85
CA ARG A 33 11.16 31.25 -7.67
C ARG A 33 9.84 30.49 -7.73
N THR A 34 9.14 30.55 -8.86
CA THR A 34 7.86 29.84 -9.03
C THR A 34 8.03 28.33 -9.20
N ALA A 35 9.14 27.86 -9.77
CA ALA A 35 9.44 26.45 -9.95
C ALA A 35 9.85 25.83 -8.62
N ASP A 36 10.72 26.43 -7.82
CA ASP A 36 11.09 25.90 -6.49
C ASP A 36 9.85 25.79 -5.58
N GLU A 37 8.95 26.76 -5.66
CA GLU A 37 7.70 26.79 -4.88
C GLU A 37 6.64 25.79 -5.39
N ARG A 38 6.61 25.50 -6.70
CA ARG A 38 5.76 24.44 -7.28
C ARG A 38 6.38 23.06 -7.13
N LEU A 39 7.70 22.92 -7.27
CA LEU A 39 8.45 21.69 -7.07
C LEU A 39 8.32 21.24 -5.62
N GLY A 40 8.42 22.15 -4.64
CA GLY A 40 8.16 21.84 -3.24
C GLY A 40 6.77 21.23 -3.03
N LYS A 41 5.72 21.77 -3.68
CA LYS A 41 4.37 21.23 -3.65
C LYS A 41 4.25 19.86 -4.33
N VAL A 42 4.96 19.64 -5.44
CA VAL A 42 5.01 18.34 -6.13
C VAL A 42 5.71 17.29 -5.26
N PHE A 43 6.86 17.60 -4.68
CA PHE A 43 7.55 16.70 -3.75
C PHE A 43 6.71 16.37 -2.52
N ALA A 44 6.03 17.37 -1.95
CA ALA A 44 5.07 17.16 -0.87
C ALA A 44 3.92 16.23 -1.30
N GLY A 45 3.36 16.43 -2.49
CA GLY A 45 2.33 15.54 -3.05
C GLY A 45 2.82 14.10 -3.23
N ILE A 46 4.00 13.92 -3.83
CA ILE A 46 4.63 12.60 -4.01
C ILE A 46 4.85 11.93 -2.66
N ALA A 47 5.34 12.65 -1.65
CA ALA A 47 5.53 12.12 -0.31
C ALA A 47 4.20 11.65 0.31
N ILE A 48 3.13 12.45 0.20
CA ILE A 48 1.80 12.08 0.69
C ILE A 48 1.26 10.83 -0.03
N THR A 49 1.36 10.78 -1.36
CA THR A 49 0.92 9.63 -2.15
C THR A 49 1.71 8.37 -1.80
N ALA A 50 3.03 8.50 -1.61
CA ALA A 50 3.89 7.38 -1.22
C ALA A 50 3.51 6.83 0.17
N VAL A 51 3.28 7.72 1.15
CA VAL A 51 2.84 7.33 2.50
C VAL A 51 1.47 6.67 2.47
N LEU A 52 0.50 7.21 1.71
CA LEU A 52 -0.82 6.60 1.55
C LEU A 52 -0.72 5.20 0.94
N CYS A 53 0.08 5.04 -0.13
CA CYS A 53 0.27 3.76 -0.79
C CYS A 53 0.91 2.73 0.17
N ALA A 54 1.99 3.12 0.87
CA ALA A 54 2.64 2.28 1.86
C ALA A 54 1.69 1.92 3.03
N GLY A 55 0.89 2.88 3.49
CA GLY A 55 -0.11 2.69 4.54
C GLY A 55 -1.20 1.69 4.13
N CYS A 56 -1.75 1.79 2.92
CA CYS A 56 -2.74 0.85 2.40
C CYS A 56 -2.18 -0.58 2.30
N VAL A 57 -0.94 -0.74 1.83
CA VAL A 57 -0.28 -2.05 1.74
C VAL A 57 -0.03 -2.63 3.14
N GLY A 58 0.45 -1.80 4.08
CA GLY A 58 0.67 -2.22 5.47
C GLY A 58 -0.61 -2.66 6.17
N TRP A 59 -1.71 -1.92 5.96
CA TRP A 59 -3.02 -2.26 6.53
C TRP A 59 -3.57 -3.60 5.99
N SER A 60 -3.40 -3.86 4.69
CA SER A 60 -3.80 -5.14 4.08
C SER A 60 -3.07 -6.33 4.69
N PHE A 61 -1.78 -6.18 5.00
CA PHE A 61 -0.99 -7.25 5.61
C PHE A 61 -1.41 -7.53 7.07
N LEU A 62 -1.76 -6.46 7.81
CA LEU A 62 -2.20 -6.55 9.19
C LEU A 62 -3.57 -7.20 9.32
N GLN A 63 -4.52 -6.83 8.45
CA GLN A 63 -5.85 -7.47 8.39
C GLN A 63 -5.74 -8.96 8.10
N HIS A 64 -4.98 -9.33 7.06
CA HIS A 64 -4.86 -10.73 6.65
C HIS A 64 -4.22 -11.62 7.74
N THR A 65 -3.34 -11.06 8.58
CA THR A 65 -2.76 -11.77 9.72
C THR A 65 -3.76 -11.90 10.88
N LEU A 66 -4.52 -10.85 11.17
CA LEU A 66 -5.54 -10.85 12.22
C LEU A 66 -6.72 -11.77 11.89
N ASP A 67 -7.15 -11.80 10.63
CA ASP A 67 -8.26 -12.63 10.18
C ASP A 67 -7.89 -14.12 10.20
N LYS A 68 -6.63 -14.47 9.91
CA LYS A 68 -6.13 -15.84 10.07
C LYS A 68 -6.20 -16.31 11.53
N GLN A 69 -5.77 -15.49 12.48
CA GLN A 69 -5.85 -15.86 13.91
C GLN A 69 -7.30 -15.94 14.41
N LYS A 70 -8.16 -15.00 14.00
CA LYS A 70 -9.60 -15.04 14.35
C LYS A 70 -10.28 -16.28 13.77
N ALA A 71 -9.93 -16.69 12.55
CA ALA A 71 -10.50 -17.87 11.93
C ALA A 71 -10.12 -19.17 12.67
N GLU A 72 -8.89 -19.28 13.17
CA GLU A 72 -8.47 -20.44 13.98
C GLU A 72 -9.13 -20.45 15.36
N GLN A 73 -9.22 -19.30 16.02
CA GLN A 73 -9.95 -19.17 17.30
C GLN A 73 -11.44 -19.48 17.15
N GLN A 74 -12.09 -19.01 16.08
CA GLN A 74 -13.49 -19.36 15.81
C GLN A 74 -13.67 -20.85 15.55
N LYS A 75 -12.73 -21.52 14.87
CA LYS A 75 -12.80 -22.97 14.69
C LYS A 75 -12.68 -23.72 16.03
N GLN A 76 -11.78 -23.29 16.91
CA GLN A 76 -11.67 -23.87 18.25
C GLN A 76 -12.92 -23.59 19.10
N GLN A 77 -13.46 -22.37 19.07
CA GLN A 77 -14.70 -22.04 19.79
C GLN A 77 -15.90 -22.81 19.23
N ARG A 78 -16.01 -22.96 17.91
CA ARG A 78 -17.07 -23.79 17.31
C ARG A 78 -16.90 -25.25 17.64
N GLN A 79 -15.68 -25.78 17.68
CA GLN A 79 -15.43 -27.15 18.15
C GLN A 79 -15.76 -27.31 19.64
N ALA A 80 -15.42 -26.33 20.48
CA ALA A 80 -15.76 -26.35 21.90
C ALA A 80 -17.28 -26.26 22.13
N GLN A 81 -17.99 -25.35 21.43
CA GLN A 81 -19.45 -25.27 21.47
C GLN A 81 -20.11 -26.54 20.94
N GLN A 82 -19.58 -27.10 19.85
CA GLN A 82 -20.10 -28.34 19.29
C GLN A 82 -19.77 -29.57 20.15
N TYR A 83 -18.75 -29.47 21.02
CA TYR A 83 -18.44 -30.47 22.05
C TYR A 83 -19.26 -30.27 23.34
N GLU A 84 -19.76 -29.06 23.60
CA GLU A 84 -20.71 -28.78 24.70
C GLU A 84 -22.18 -29.11 24.34
N ASP A 85 -22.55 -29.08 23.05
CA ASP A 85 -23.92 -29.35 22.58
C ASP A 85 -24.47 -30.79 22.76
N PRO A 86 -23.68 -31.89 22.88
CA PRO A 86 -24.27 -33.21 23.12
C PRO A 86 -24.71 -33.43 24.59
N ALA A 87 -24.35 -32.55 25.53
CA ALA A 87 -24.64 -32.73 26.96
C ALA A 87 -26.05 -32.26 27.40
N HIS A 88 -26.83 -31.59 26.53
CA HIS A 88 -28.16 -31.07 26.85
C HIS A 88 -29.33 -31.78 26.13
N SER A 89 -29.08 -32.92 25.49
CA SER A 89 -30.18 -33.75 24.98
C SER A 89 -30.69 -34.68 26.10
N PRO A 90 -31.87 -34.43 26.69
CA PRO A 90 -32.47 -35.40 27.61
C PRO A 90 -32.81 -36.68 26.82
N PRO A 91 -32.68 -37.86 27.45
CA PRO A 91 -32.93 -39.13 26.77
C PRO A 91 -34.37 -39.17 26.22
N PRO A 92 -34.63 -39.78 25.04
CA PRO A 92 -35.98 -39.99 24.57
C PRO A 92 -36.71 -40.89 25.55
N THR A 93 -37.60 -40.29 26.34
CA THR A 93 -38.46 -40.99 27.30
C THR A 93 -39.29 -42.02 26.53
N ALA A 94 -39.02 -43.30 26.79
CA ALA A 94 -39.81 -44.40 26.25
C ALA A 94 -41.28 -44.26 26.70
N PRO A 95 -42.27 -44.54 25.82
CA PRO A 95 -43.67 -44.43 26.19
C PRO A 95 -44.04 -45.53 27.21
N PRO A 96 -44.92 -45.24 28.20
CA PRO A 96 -45.35 -46.24 29.17
C PRO A 96 -46.18 -47.32 28.46
N SER A 97 -45.73 -48.57 28.60
CA SER A 97 -46.47 -49.77 28.22
C SER A 97 -47.77 -49.85 29.02
N SER A 98 -48.90 -49.53 28.39
CA SER A 98 -50.23 -49.77 28.91
C SER A 98 -50.58 -51.26 28.80
N GLY A 99 -50.20 -52.04 29.81
CA GLY A 99 -50.76 -53.37 30.03
C GLY A 99 -52.22 -53.24 30.47
N SER A 100 -53.16 -53.50 29.55
CA SER A 100 -54.58 -53.63 29.85
C SER A 100 -55.00 -55.10 29.73
N ALA A 101 -55.33 -55.63 30.91
CA ALA A 101 -55.99 -56.87 31.29
C ALA A 101 -56.67 -57.73 30.20
N ARG A 102 -56.41 -59.04 30.29
CA ARG A 102 -57.32 -60.10 29.85
C ARG A 102 -57.36 -61.21 30.90
#